data_AF-A0AAV0F9L6-F1
#
_entry.id   AF-A0AAV0F9L6-F1
#
_cell.length_a   1.000
_cell.length_b   1.000
_cell.length_c   1.000
_cell.angle_alpha   90.00
_cell.angle_beta   90.00
_cell.angle_gamma   90.00
#
_symmetry.space_group_name_H-M   'P 1'
#
loop_
_entity.id
_entity.type
_entity.pdbx_description
1 polymer ?
#
loop_
_entity_poly.entity_id
_entity_poly.type
_entity_poly.pdbx_seq_one_letter_code
_entity_poly.pdbx_strand_id
1 'polypeptide(L)'
;MAPVFSRESWRCVWSLIQNDLVHGWGLDFALWRCVEKAHEKIGVVDAQWIEHLVLPSLGSQGESIDGKQPWEGVRARCFKEWKEFEIRMNKAEKNHSKWSSH
;
A
#
# COMPACT_ATOMS: atom_id res chain seq x y z
N MET A 1 8.27 1.30 -8.36
CA MET A 1 7.19 1.44 -9.36
C MET A 1 6.30 2.60 -8.94
N ALA A 2 5.94 3.51 -9.85
CA ALA A 2 4.99 4.59 -9.55
C ALA A 2 3.65 4.23 -10.20
N PRO A 3 2.62 3.85 -9.43
CA PRO A 3 1.32 3.50 -10.00
C PRO A 3 0.62 4.76 -10.54
N VAL A 4 -0.10 4.60 -11.65
CA VAL A 4 -0.96 5.63 -12.23
C VAL A 4 -2.40 5.15 -12.15
N PHE A 5 -3.32 6.02 -11.72
CA PHE A 5 -4.70 5.67 -11.49
C PHE A 5 -5.64 6.44 -12.41
N SER A 6 -6.70 5.78 -12.87
CA SER A 6 -7.85 6.49 -13.45
C SER A 6 -8.47 7.42 -12.38
N ARG A 7 -9.21 8.45 -12.81
CA ARG A 7 -9.88 9.38 -11.88
C ARG A 7 -10.84 8.67 -10.92
N GLU A 8 -11.50 7.61 -11.38
CA GLU A 8 -12.42 6.82 -10.57
C GLU A 8 -11.66 6.00 -9.51
N SER A 9 -10.66 5.22 -9.94
CA SER A 9 -9.85 4.41 -9.03
C SER A 9 -9.06 5.26 -8.04
N TRP A 10 -8.63 6.46 -8.46
CA TRP A 10 -7.93 7.40 -7.59
C TRP A 10 -8.76 7.82 -6.37
N ARG A 11 -10.09 7.97 -6.50
CA ARG A 11 -10.95 8.34 -5.36
C ARG A 11 -10.92 7.28 -4.25
N CYS A 12 -10.89 6.01 -4.63
CA CYS A 12 -10.76 4.89 -3.71
C CYS A 12 -9.33 4.85 -3.14
N VAL A 13 -8.31 4.80 -3.99
CA VAL A 13 -6.90 4.66 -3.59
C VAL A 13 -6.38 5.84 -2.78
N TRP A 14 -6.79 7.07 -3.08
CA TRP A 14 -6.35 8.26 -2.34
C TRP A 14 -6.75 8.22 -0.86
N SER A 15 -7.94 7.70 -0.56
CA SER A 15 -8.39 7.52 0.83
C SER A 15 -7.60 6.45 1.60
N LEU A 16 -6.83 5.64 0.87
CA LEU A 16 -6.07 4.51 1.38
C LEU A 16 -4.59 4.83 1.58
N ILE A 17 -4.01 5.77 0.84
CA ILE A 17 -2.60 6.13 0.98
C ILE A 17 -2.49 7.26 2.03
N GLN A 18 -2.21 6.90 3.28
CA GLN A 18 -2.01 7.85 4.40
C GLN A 18 -0.63 7.60 5.02
N ASN A 19 0.43 7.86 4.25
CA ASN A 19 1.83 7.50 4.56
C ASN A 19 2.16 6.00 4.46
N ASP A 20 1.34 5.21 3.78
CA ASP A 20 1.59 3.77 3.61
C ASP A 20 2.77 3.45 2.67
N LEU A 21 3.31 4.45 1.96
CA LEU A 21 4.48 4.30 1.09
C LEU A 21 5.74 3.84 1.83
N VAL A 22 5.76 4.01 3.15
CA VAL A 22 6.82 3.54 4.06
C VAL A 22 6.90 2.00 4.10
N HIS A 23 5.81 1.31 3.74
CA HIS A 23 5.73 -0.15 3.72
C HIS A 23 6.46 -0.74 2.50
N GLY A 24 6.66 0.05 1.45
CA GLY A 24 7.38 -0.29 0.22
C GLY A 24 6.69 -1.36 -0.62
N TRP A 25 6.42 -2.53 -0.04
CA TRP A 25 5.95 -3.74 -0.71
C TRP A 25 4.59 -4.20 -0.16
N GLY A 26 3.67 -4.55 -1.06
CA GLY A 26 2.38 -5.14 -0.74
C GLY A 26 1.18 -4.20 -0.86
N LEU A 27 1.39 -2.88 -0.90
CA LEU A 27 0.31 -1.91 -1.15
C LEU A 27 -0.39 -2.18 -2.49
N ASP A 28 0.42 -2.55 -3.49
CA ASP A 28 0.01 -2.94 -4.84
C ASP A 28 -0.89 -4.18 -4.86
N PHE A 29 -0.76 -5.11 -3.91
CA PHE A 29 -1.65 -6.27 -3.79
C PHE A 29 -3.10 -5.92 -3.42
N ALA A 30 -3.37 -4.69 -2.99
CA ALA A 30 -4.70 -4.27 -2.60
C ALA A 30 -5.38 -3.34 -3.63
N LEU A 31 -4.62 -2.79 -4.59
CA LEU A 31 -5.13 -1.78 -5.54
C LEU A 31 -6.25 -2.32 -6.44
N TRP A 32 -6.24 -3.61 -6.75
CA TRP A 32 -7.27 -4.27 -7.56
C TRP A 32 -8.69 -4.15 -6.95
N ARG A 33 -8.81 -3.98 -5.63
CA ARG A 33 -10.09 -3.82 -4.92
C ARG A 33 -10.77 -2.48 -5.24
N CYS A 34 -10.02 -1.52 -5.76
CA CYS A 34 -10.50 -0.21 -6.23
C CYS A 34 -10.74 -0.16 -7.75
N VAL A 35 -10.75 -1.32 -8.43
CA VAL A 35 -10.90 -1.40 -9.89
C VAL A 35 -11.90 -2.50 -10.24
N GLU A 36 -12.99 -2.12 -10.91
CA GLU A 36 -13.92 -3.11 -11.47
C GLU A 36 -13.25 -3.83 -12.65
N LYS A 37 -13.32 -5.18 -12.67
CA LYS A 37 -12.63 -6.04 -13.65
C LYS A 37 -11.12 -5.76 -13.72
N ALA A 38 -10.46 -5.85 -12.56
CA ALA A 38 -9.03 -5.57 -12.41
C ALA A 38 -8.13 -6.29 -13.42
N HIS A 39 -8.46 -7.52 -13.82
CA HIS A 39 -7.69 -8.30 -14.80
C HIS A 39 -7.71 -7.70 -16.22
N GLU A 40 -8.70 -6.87 -16.55
CA GLU A 40 -8.78 -6.17 -17.84
C GLU A 40 -8.21 -4.75 -17.75
N LYS A 41 -8.36 -4.09 -16.59
CA LYS A 41 -8.10 -2.65 -16.42
C LYS A 41 -6.76 -2.31 -15.75
N ILE A 42 -6.05 -3.29 -15.20
CA ILE A 42 -4.71 -3.10 -14.62
C ILE A 42 -3.66 -3.62 -15.59
N GLY A 43 -2.63 -2.82 -15.84
CA GLY A 43 -1.54 -3.18 -16.72
C GLY A 43 -0.25 -2.42 -16.40
N VAL A 44 0.80 -2.76 -17.13
CA VAL A 44 2.12 -2.15 -17.01
C VAL A 44 2.27 -1.13 -18.14
N VAL A 45 2.60 0.11 -17.79
CA VAL A 45 2.76 1.21 -18.77
C VAL A 45 4.20 1.30 -19.30
N ASP A 46 5.18 0.86 -18.51
CA ASP A 46 6.60 0.92 -18.87
C ASP A 46 7.20 -0.49 -18.96
N ALA A 47 7.86 -0.79 -20.07
CA ALA A 47 8.51 -2.08 -20.30
C ALA A 47 9.85 -2.20 -19.54
N GLN A 48 10.44 -1.08 -19.09
CA GLN A 48 11.64 -1.12 -18.27
C GLN A 48 11.30 -1.53 -16.84
N TRP A 49 11.95 -2.60 -16.37
CA TRP A 49 11.89 -2.96 -14.96
C TRP A 49 12.75 -1.99 -14.13
N ILE A 50 12.27 -1.70 -12.93
CA ILE A 50 13.05 -0.98 -11.92
C ILE A 50 13.64 -2.03 -10.99
N GLU A 51 14.97 -2.06 -10.88
CA GLU A 51 15.62 -2.91 -9.87
C GLU A 51 15.42 -2.32 -8.47
N HIS A 52 14.76 -3.10 -7.62
CA HIS A 52 14.62 -2.76 -6.21
C HIS A 52 15.81 -3.32 -5.44
N LEU A 53 16.75 -2.47 -5.02
CA LEU A 53 17.99 -2.87 -4.35
C LEU A 53 17.79 -3.50 -2.96
N VAL A 54 16.55 -3.54 -2.45
CA VAL A 54 16.19 -4.06 -1.11
C VAL A 54 17.02 -3.43 0.01
N LEU A 55 17.56 -2.22 -0.22
CA LEU A 55 18.32 -1.49 0.78
C LEU A 55 17.35 -0.98 1.86
N PRO A 56 17.49 -1.45 3.12
CA PRO A 56 16.60 -1.01 4.19
C PRO A 56 16.92 0.43 4.55
N SER A 57 16.04 1.36 4.18
CA SER A 57 16.23 2.79 4.45
C SER A 57 15.86 3.21 5.88
N LEU A 58 15.05 2.40 6.58
CA LEU A 58 14.48 2.75 7.88
C LEU A 58 14.94 1.84 9.03
N GLY A 59 15.77 0.82 8.78
CA GLY A 59 16.14 -0.17 9.79
C GLY A 59 16.78 0.41 11.05
N SER A 60 17.51 1.52 10.92
CA SER A 60 18.13 2.26 12.02
C SER A 60 17.23 3.34 12.66
N GLN A 61 16.02 3.55 12.14
CA GLN A 61 15.08 4.56 12.66
C GLN A 61 14.14 4.01 13.75
N GLY A 62 14.38 2.79 14.24
CA GLY A 62 13.66 2.25 15.39
C GLY A 62 14.36 2.57 16.70
N GLU A 63 13.60 2.55 17.79
CA GLU A 63 14.17 2.62 19.13
C GLU A 63 14.64 1.23 19.56
N SER A 64 15.85 1.17 20.14
CA SER A 64 16.35 -0.04 20.81
C SER A 64 15.72 -0.12 22.19
N ILE A 65 14.69 -0.94 22.34
CA ILE A 65 13.97 -1.15 23.61
C ILE A 65 14.31 -2.55 24.13
N ASP A 66 14.62 -2.67 25.42
CA ASP A 66 14.89 -3.95 26.11
C ASP A 66 15.99 -4.81 25.46
N GLY A 67 17.03 -4.17 24.91
CA GLY A 67 18.15 -4.87 24.25
C GLY A 67 17.86 -5.38 22.83
N LYS A 68 16.68 -5.08 22.28
CA LYS A 68 16.32 -5.40 20.90
C LYS A 68 16.97 -4.44 19.91
N GLN A 69 17.27 -4.94 18.72
CA GLN A 69 17.85 -4.12 17.67
C GLN A 69 16.81 -3.14 17.09
N PRO A 70 17.20 -1.92 16.69
CA PRO A 70 16.30 -0.91 16.11
C PRO A 70 15.35 -1.44 15.01
N TRP A 71 15.84 -2.32 14.14
CA TRP A 71 15.06 -2.86 13.03
C TRP A 71 13.87 -3.72 13.49
N GLU A 72 13.93 -4.30 14.70
CA GLU A 72 12.82 -5.06 15.27
C GLU A 72 11.64 -4.15 15.61
N GLY A 73 11.93 -2.95 16.15
CA GLY A 73 10.92 -1.93 16.41
C GLY A 73 10.27 -1.41 15.13
N VAL A 74 11.08 -1.20 14.09
CA VAL A 74 10.60 -0.82 12.74
C VAL A 74 9.68 -1.91 12.18
N ARG A 75 10.07 -3.18 12.29
CA ARG A 75 9.27 -4.31 11.82
C ARG A 75 7.93 -4.42 12.57
N ALA A 76 7.94 -4.24 13.88
CA ALA A 76 6.72 -4.24 14.69
C ALA A 76 5.77 -3.10 14.30
N ARG A 77 6.31 -1.89 14.06
CA ARG A 77 5.54 -0.75 13.55
C ARG A 77 4.92 -1.05 12.19
N CYS A 78 5.70 -1.58 11.24
CA CYS A 78 5.19 -1.97 9.92
C CYS A 78 4.02 -2.97 10.01
N PHE A 79 4.08 -3.96 10.90
CA PHE A 79 2.95 -4.89 11.08
C PHE A 79 1.70 -4.21 11.64
N LYS A 80 1.85 -3.23 12.54
CA LYS A 80 0.73 -2.47 13.08
C LYS A 80 0.10 -1.59 12.01
N GLU A 81 0.91 -0.82 11.30
CA GLU A 81 0.48 0.04 10.21
C GLU A 81 -0.20 -0.76 9.09
N TRP A 82 0.33 -1.95 8.76
CA TRP A 82 -0.31 -2.87 7.81
C TRP A 82 -1.73 -3.29 8.22
N LYS A 83 -1.96 -3.58 9.50
CA LYS A 83 -3.32 -3.89 10.01
C LYS A 83 -4.25 -2.69 9.89
N GLU A 84 -3.76 -1.50 10.17
CA GLU A 84 -4.55 -0.26 10.01
C GLU A 84 -4.88 -0.02 8.53
N PHE A 85 -3.94 -0.28 7.63
CA PHE A 85 -4.16 -0.26 6.18
C PHE A 85 -5.25 -1.26 5.75
N GLU A 86 -5.20 -2.50 6.22
CA GLU A 86 -6.20 -3.53 5.88
C GLU A 86 -7.63 -3.12 6.32
N ILE A 87 -7.75 -2.55 7.53
CA ILE A 87 -9.02 -2.01 8.02
C ILE A 87 -9.53 -0.88 7.10
N ARG A 88 -8.65 0.03 6.69
CA ARG A 88 -9.00 1.13 5.77
C ARG A 88 -9.39 0.60 4.38
N MET A 89 -8.68 -0.39 3.84
CA MET A 89 -9.01 -1.07 2.59
C MET A 89 -10.43 -1.65 2.61
N ASN A 90 -10.76 -2.40 3.65
CA ASN A 90 -12.08 -3.01 3.80
C ASN A 90 -13.19 -1.96 3.89
N LYS A 91 -12.92 -0.81 4.50
CA LYS A 91 -13.88 0.31 4.55
C LYS A 91 -14.02 1.00 3.20
N ALA A 92 -12.92 1.22 2.48
CA ALA A 92 -12.94 1.87 1.17
C ALA A 92 -13.67 1.03 0.14
N GLU A 93 -13.42 -0.28 0.08
CA GLU A 93 -14.12 -1.20 -0.82
C GLU A 93 -15.64 -1.18 -0.58
N LYS A 94 -16.08 -1.23 0.69
CA LYS A 94 -17.51 -1.13 1.06
C LYS A 94 -18.14 0.21 0.68
N ASN A 95 -17.37 1.29 0.65
CA ASN A 95 -17.86 2.58 0.22
C ASN A 95 -17.85 2.70 -1.31
N HIS A 96 -16.87 2.10 -1.97
CA HIS A 96 -16.77 2.07 -3.43
C HIS A 96 -17.93 1.29 -4.06
N SER A 97 -18.32 0.14 -3.49
CA SER A 97 -19.48 -0.64 -3.97
C SER A 97 -20.81 0.13 -3.88
N LYS A 98 -20.92 1.10 -2.96
CA LYS A 98 -22.07 2.01 -2.87
C LYS A 98 -22.04 3.12 -3.93
N TRP A 99 -20.85 3.44 -4.46
CA TRP A 99 -20.65 4.45 -5.49
C TRP A 99 -20.88 3.91 -6.90
N SER A 100 -20.51 2.67 -7.17
CA SER A 100 -20.71 2.00 -8.46
C SER A 100 -22.12 1.44 -8.68
N SER A 101 -23.01 1.61 -7.70
CA SER A 101 -24.43 1.26 -7.78
C SER A 101 -25.37 2.46 -8.02
N HIS A 102 -24.82 3.60 -8.48
CA HIS A 102 -25.56 4.78 -8.94
C HIS A 102 -25.14 5.15 -10.37
#